data_AF-A0AAJ6F0E1-F1
#
_entry.id   AF-A0AAJ6F0E1-F1
#
_cell.length_a   1.000
_cell.length_b   1.000
_cell.length_c   1.000
_cell.angle_alpha   90.00
_cell.angle_beta   90.00
_cell.angle_gamma   90.00
#
_symmetry.space_group_name_H-M   'P 1'
#
loop_
_entity.id
_entity.type
_entity.pdbx_description
1 polymer ?
#
loop_
_entity_poly.entity_id
_entity_poly.type
_entity_poly.pdbx_seq_one_letter_code
_entity_poly.pdbx_strand_id
1 'polypeptide(L)'
;MYHRISDSSTRANQADPLNQSTDSRNFTETLADLALREASSPGELSDRMGLCCSRPNTSDANVHSPSSFDLSTSSLSSSSSPSSPARPIRPLFDYRTADLPEANVNGICVGLAAEWLRNRHSSPSSRMRALRPGSENHASAATRQQRYEDLKAQLRSDRARGSHNLQAKITTLREAGLEPSGQQTRHRFSASSRNAQLVNEVTENGSIYLLSLRFAGGDAHTITTSTSNGMTTLFDPNYGEFTVRSGQIGDLFKSLAERYRNPNGLVISTVVTQKIA
;
A
#
# COMPACT_ATOMS: atom_id res chain seq x y z
N MET A 1 -24.69 -31.53 95.11
CA MET A 1 -23.30 -31.15 95.47
C MET A 1 -22.53 -30.90 94.18
N TYR A 2 -21.78 -29.79 94.18
CA TYR A 2 -20.86 -29.25 93.17
C TYR A 2 -21.46 -28.49 91.97
N HIS A 3 -21.24 -27.17 92.05
CA HIS A 3 -21.49 -26.09 91.09
C HIS A 3 -20.44 -26.07 89.96
N ARG A 4 -20.84 -25.56 88.77
CA ARG A 4 -20.15 -24.42 88.16
C ARG A 4 -21.04 -23.71 87.13
N ILE A 5 -21.30 -22.43 87.40
CA ILE A 5 -21.79 -21.39 86.48
C ILE A 5 -20.56 -20.62 85.97
N SER A 6 -20.67 -20.04 84.77
CA SER A 6 -20.00 -18.85 84.19
C SER A 6 -19.53 -19.11 82.75
N ASP A 7 -19.80 -18.30 81.72
CA ASP A 7 -20.35 -16.95 81.62
C ASP A 7 -21.01 -16.72 80.24
N SER A 8 -21.98 -15.81 80.24
CA SER A 8 -22.54 -15.12 79.07
C SER A 8 -21.73 -13.86 78.71
N SER A 9 -21.58 -13.52 77.42
CA SER A 9 -21.85 -12.15 76.94
C SER A 9 -21.84 -12.04 75.41
N THR A 10 -22.67 -11.12 74.93
CA THR A 10 -23.15 -10.90 73.56
C THR A 10 -22.57 -9.59 72.99
N ARG A 11 -22.80 -9.35 71.69
CA ARG A 11 -22.75 -8.10 70.88
C ARG A 11 -21.45 -7.88 70.09
N ALA A 12 -21.41 -7.37 68.84
CA ALA A 12 -22.40 -6.64 68.02
C ALA A 12 -22.02 -6.67 66.51
N ASN A 13 -22.95 -6.19 65.66
CA ASN A 13 -22.87 -5.74 64.25
C ASN A 13 -23.24 -6.80 63.19
N GLN A 14 -24.50 -6.92 62.74
CA GLN A 14 -25.30 -6.05 61.85
C GLN A 14 -24.70 -5.73 60.46
N ALA A 15 -25.53 -6.04 59.45
CA ALA A 15 -25.71 -5.43 58.12
C ALA A 15 -24.94 -6.01 56.90
N ASP A 16 -25.66 -6.83 56.13
CA ASP A 16 -25.68 -6.86 54.64
C ASP A 16 -25.94 -5.45 54.04
N PRO A 17 -25.76 -5.13 52.73
CA PRO A 17 -25.49 -6.02 51.57
C PRO A 17 -24.47 -5.48 50.52
N LEU A 18 -24.26 -6.27 49.44
CA LEU A 18 -23.80 -5.92 48.09
C LEU A 18 -22.59 -4.97 47.92
N ASN A 19 -21.51 -5.49 47.32
CA ASN A 19 -21.00 -4.91 46.07
C ASN A 19 -20.09 -5.88 45.33
N GLN A 20 -20.52 -6.21 44.10
CA GLN A 20 -19.70 -6.84 43.07
C GLN A 20 -18.50 -5.93 42.80
N SER A 21 -17.32 -6.31 43.29
CA SER A 21 -16.06 -5.73 42.82
C SER A 21 -15.56 -6.57 41.66
N THR A 22 -16.13 -6.34 40.49
CA THR A 22 -15.60 -6.80 39.21
C THR A 22 -14.17 -6.30 39.06
N ASP A 23 -13.22 -7.21 38.92
CA ASP A 23 -11.77 -7.00 38.77
C ASP A 23 -11.43 -5.87 37.79
N SER A 24 -11.25 -4.64 38.30
CA SER A 24 -10.69 -3.53 37.51
C SER A 24 -9.19 -3.76 37.20
N ARG A 25 -8.57 -4.75 37.84
CA ARG A 25 -7.19 -5.18 37.57
C ARG A 25 -7.04 -5.80 36.18
N ASN A 26 -8.00 -6.62 35.76
CA ASN A 26 -8.00 -7.22 34.41
C ASN A 26 -8.19 -6.17 33.32
N PHE A 27 -9.00 -5.13 33.56
CA PHE A 27 -9.21 -4.06 32.57
C PHE A 27 -7.97 -3.18 32.41
N THR A 28 -7.25 -2.92 33.51
CA THR A 28 -6.03 -2.10 33.49
C THR A 28 -4.87 -2.86 32.87
N GLU A 29 -4.74 -4.17 33.11
CA GLU A 29 -3.77 -5.03 32.40
C GLU A 29 -4.12 -5.19 30.92
N THR A 30 -5.40 -5.32 30.56
CA THR A 30 -5.83 -5.39 29.14
C THR A 30 -5.57 -4.08 28.41
N LEU A 31 -5.76 -2.93 29.06
CA LEU A 31 -5.42 -1.62 28.51
C LEU A 31 -3.90 -1.40 28.42
N ALA A 32 -3.13 -1.89 29.39
CA ALA A 32 -1.67 -1.84 29.32
C ALA A 32 -1.10 -2.76 28.23
N ASP A 33 -1.71 -3.93 28.01
CA ASP A 33 -1.34 -4.87 26.94
C ASP A 33 -1.77 -4.34 25.54
N LEU A 34 -2.90 -3.64 25.47
CA LEU A 34 -3.31 -2.88 24.28
C LEU A 34 -2.39 -1.68 24.00
N ALA A 35 -1.97 -0.96 25.04
CA ALA A 35 -1.01 0.15 24.93
C ALA A 35 0.41 -0.35 24.59
N LEU A 36 0.80 -1.56 25.02
CA LEU A 36 2.03 -2.23 24.61
C LEU A 36 1.98 -2.72 23.15
N ARG A 37 0.80 -3.14 22.66
CA ARG A 37 0.57 -3.37 21.22
C ARG A 37 0.70 -2.09 20.41
N GLU A 38 0.23 -0.95 20.92
CA GLU A 38 0.42 0.38 20.31
C GLU A 38 1.84 0.94 20.47
N ALA A 39 2.62 0.46 21.44
CA ALA A 39 4.03 0.80 21.63
C ALA A 39 5.00 -0.04 20.78
N SER A 40 4.49 -0.91 19.91
CA SER A 40 5.26 -1.46 18.80
C SER A 40 5.72 -0.29 17.93
N SER A 41 7.01 -0.28 17.56
CA SER A 41 7.65 0.85 16.87
C SER A 41 6.75 1.52 15.81
N PRO A 42 6.84 2.86 15.57
CA PRO A 42 5.97 3.62 14.65
C PRO A 42 5.98 3.23 13.15
N GLY A 43 6.45 2.03 12.82
CA GLY A 43 6.56 1.48 11.47
C GLY A 43 5.79 0.18 11.21
N GLU A 44 5.19 -0.47 12.21
CA GLU A 44 4.60 -1.80 12.03
C GLU A 44 3.11 -1.84 12.34
N LEU A 45 2.33 -1.09 11.56
CA LEU A 45 0.93 -1.44 11.37
C LEU A 45 0.85 -2.86 10.79
N SER A 46 -0.18 -3.64 11.16
CA SER A 46 -0.46 -4.97 10.60
C SER A 46 -0.69 -4.86 9.09
N ASP A 47 0.40 -4.93 8.36
CA ASP A 47 0.46 -4.63 6.95
C ASP A 47 0.15 -5.91 6.15
N ARG A 48 -0.96 -5.84 5.41
CA ARG A 48 -1.48 -6.92 4.57
C ARG A 48 -0.96 -6.86 3.13
N MET A 49 0.23 -6.31 2.92
CA MET A 49 0.95 -6.42 1.66
C MET A 49 1.04 -7.89 1.24
N GLY A 50 0.51 -8.22 0.05
CA GLY A 50 0.29 -9.61 -0.39
C GLY A 50 -1.17 -10.07 -0.41
N LEU A 51 -2.09 -9.28 0.13
CA LEU A 51 -3.55 -9.48 0.10
C LEU A 51 -4.21 -8.29 -0.58
N CYS A 52 -3.70 -7.93 -1.76
CA CYS A 52 -4.03 -6.70 -2.45
C CYS A 52 -5.55 -6.64 -2.81
N CYS A 53 -6.33 -5.81 -2.08
CA CYS A 53 -7.81 -5.76 -2.09
C CYS A 53 -8.45 -5.06 -3.31
N SER A 54 -7.73 -4.84 -4.39
CA SER A 54 -8.21 -4.02 -5.52
C SER A 54 -9.00 -4.88 -6.49
N ARG A 55 -10.21 -4.47 -6.89
CA ARG A 55 -10.92 -5.15 -7.98
C ARG A 55 -10.33 -4.67 -9.31
N PRO A 56 -9.75 -5.54 -10.15
CA PRO A 56 -9.39 -5.19 -11.51
C PRO A 56 -10.69 -5.10 -12.34
N ASN A 57 -11.42 -3.98 -12.25
CA ASN A 57 -12.60 -3.79 -13.09
C ASN A 57 -12.13 -3.51 -14.54
N THR A 58 -12.43 -4.43 -15.45
CA THR A 58 -12.09 -4.36 -16.90
C THR A 58 -13.11 -3.56 -17.72
N SER A 59 -14.14 -2.99 -17.08
CA SER A 59 -15.34 -2.42 -17.73
C SER A 59 -15.16 -1.06 -18.43
N ASP A 60 -13.94 -0.61 -18.73
CA ASP A 60 -13.73 0.61 -19.54
C ASP A 60 -13.37 0.28 -21.01
N ALA A 61 -13.67 -0.94 -21.46
CA ALA A 61 -13.86 -1.20 -22.88
C ALA A 61 -15.19 -0.55 -23.31
N ASN A 62 -15.10 0.52 -24.11
CA ASN A 62 -16.19 1.26 -24.77
C ASN A 62 -16.70 2.52 -24.08
N VAL A 63 -15.88 3.58 -24.04
CA VAL A 63 -16.36 4.94 -24.39
C VAL A 63 -15.36 5.59 -25.35
N HIS A 64 -15.22 5.04 -26.55
CA HIS A 64 -14.82 5.83 -27.71
C HIS A 64 -16.10 6.35 -28.36
N SER A 65 -16.62 7.45 -27.83
CA SER A 65 -17.45 8.35 -28.63
C SER A 65 -16.51 9.43 -29.16
N PRO A 66 -16.28 9.55 -30.48
CA PRO A 66 -15.61 10.71 -31.01
C PRO A 66 -16.62 11.86 -30.96
N SER A 67 -16.68 12.56 -29.83
CA SER A 67 -17.32 13.88 -29.81
C SER A 67 -16.39 14.85 -30.52
N SER A 68 -16.67 15.02 -31.82
CA SER A 68 -16.30 16.18 -32.63
C SER A 68 -16.56 17.44 -31.80
N PHE A 69 -15.51 18.16 -31.42
CA PHE A 69 -15.68 19.50 -30.89
C PHE A 69 -15.46 20.49 -32.03
N ASP A 70 -16.59 21.02 -32.48
CA ASP A 70 -16.71 22.10 -33.43
C ASP A 70 -15.86 23.31 -33.02
N LEU A 71 -15.09 23.79 -33.99
CA LEU A 71 -14.51 25.13 -33.97
C LEU A 71 -15.65 26.13 -34.11
N SER A 72 -16.05 26.75 -32.99
CA SER A 72 -16.83 27.98 -33.02
C SER A 72 -16.05 29.10 -32.33
N THR A 73 -15.56 30.00 -33.17
CA THR A 73 -14.97 31.28 -32.83
C THR A 73 -16.06 32.27 -32.42
N SER A 74 -15.94 32.89 -31.25
CA SER A 74 -16.58 34.18 -30.97
C SER A 74 -15.79 34.98 -29.93
N SER A 75 -15.82 36.29 -30.13
CA SER A 75 -14.82 37.29 -29.78
C SER A 75 -14.83 37.80 -28.34
N LEU A 76 -13.62 38.14 -27.88
CA LEU A 76 -13.19 39.22 -26.97
C LEU A 76 -14.19 39.80 -25.94
N SER A 77 -13.83 39.65 -24.67
CA SER A 77 -14.05 40.67 -23.62
C SER A 77 -12.97 40.54 -22.55
N SER A 78 -12.30 41.66 -22.27
CA SER A 78 -11.17 41.81 -21.36
C SER A 78 -11.60 41.91 -19.90
N SER A 79 -11.06 41.07 -19.02
CA SER A 79 -10.60 41.46 -17.68
C SER A 79 -10.02 40.27 -16.90
N SER A 80 -8.91 40.54 -16.21
CA SER A 80 -8.37 39.80 -15.06
C SER A 80 -7.80 38.42 -15.34
N SER A 81 -6.46 38.35 -15.40
CA SER A 81 -5.68 37.10 -15.47
C SER A 81 -6.20 36.03 -14.50
N PRO A 82 -6.81 34.94 -14.98
CA PRO A 82 -6.97 33.75 -14.17
C PRO A 82 -5.61 33.05 -14.18
N SER A 83 -5.14 32.65 -13.01
CA SER A 83 -4.16 31.57 -12.88
C SER A 83 -4.48 30.48 -13.91
N SER A 84 -3.49 30.15 -14.76
CA SER A 84 -3.66 29.16 -15.84
C SER A 84 -4.49 27.99 -15.33
N PRO A 85 -5.63 27.65 -15.97
CA PRO A 85 -6.49 26.59 -15.48
C PRO A 85 -5.63 25.33 -15.33
N ALA A 86 -5.67 24.74 -14.12
CA ALA A 86 -4.95 23.51 -13.85
C ALA A 86 -5.29 22.51 -14.97
N ARG A 87 -4.28 22.07 -15.72
CA ARG A 87 -4.46 21.18 -16.86
C ARG A 87 -5.36 20.01 -16.44
N PRO A 88 -6.42 19.68 -17.20
CA PRO A 88 -7.28 18.55 -16.87
C PRO A 88 -6.46 17.29 -16.68
N ILE A 89 -6.66 16.61 -15.56
CA ILE A 89 -6.00 15.34 -15.28
C ILE A 89 -6.62 14.31 -16.21
N ARG A 90 -5.76 13.62 -16.97
CA ARG A 90 -6.23 12.59 -17.91
C ARG A 90 -6.66 11.34 -17.15
N PRO A 91 -7.64 10.58 -17.65
CA PRO A 91 -7.94 9.24 -17.17
C PRO A 91 -6.68 8.38 -17.05
N LEU A 92 -6.62 7.52 -16.01
CA LEU A 92 -5.44 6.68 -15.74
C LEU A 92 -5.02 5.85 -16.97
N PHE A 93 -5.99 5.24 -17.66
CA PHE A 93 -5.73 4.32 -18.74
C PHE A 93 -5.25 5.00 -20.03
N ASP A 94 -5.39 6.32 -20.16
CA ASP A 94 -4.79 7.09 -21.27
C ASP A 94 -3.25 7.11 -21.19
N TYR A 95 -2.69 6.83 -20.01
CA TYR A 95 -1.24 6.69 -19.82
C TYR A 95 -0.74 5.26 -20.00
N ARG A 96 -1.64 4.28 -20.17
CA ARG A 96 -1.31 2.85 -20.14
C ARG A 96 -0.59 2.45 -21.44
N THR A 97 0.58 1.84 -21.31
CA THR A 97 1.37 1.32 -22.43
C THR A 97 1.15 -0.16 -22.67
N ALA A 98 0.85 -0.93 -21.61
CA ALA A 98 0.52 -2.34 -21.75
C ALA A 98 -0.42 -2.79 -20.63
N ASP A 99 -1.43 -3.57 -21.00
CA ASP A 99 -2.43 -4.09 -20.06
C ASP A 99 -2.00 -5.43 -19.45
N LEU A 100 -2.34 -5.63 -18.18
CA LEU A 100 -2.14 -6.87 -17.44
C LEU A 100 -3.41 -7.24 -16.68
N PRO A 101 -4.41 -7.84 -17.35
CA PRO A 101 -5.63 -8.26 -16.70
C PRO A 101 -5.35 -9.43 -15.75
N GLU A 102 -5.98 -9.39 -14.58
CA GLU A 102 -6.15 -10.51 -13.65
C GLU A 102 -4.86 -11.13 -13.06
N ALA A 103 -3.67 -10.56 -13.33
CA ALA A 103 -2.43 -11.13 -12.81
C ALA A 103 -2.36 -11.12 -11.27
N ASN A 104 -2.92 -10.10 -10.63
CA ASN A 104 -2.81 -9.89 -9.18
C ASN A 104 -4.05 -10.33 -8.37
N VAL A 105 -4.95 -11.14 -8.95
CA VAL A 105 -6.17 -11.61 -8.24
C VAL A 105 -5.86 -12.40 -6.96
N ASN A 106 -4.71 -13.07 -6.92
CA ASN A 106 -4.25 -13.83 -5.77
C ASN A 106 -3.39 -12.99 -4.79
N GLY A 107 -3.35 -11.66 -4.96
CA GLY A 107 -2.60 -10.76 -4.08
C GLY A 107 -1.08 -10.83 -4.22
N ILE A 108 -0.54 -11.38 -5.31
CA ILE A 108 0.90 -11.63 -5.52
C ILE A 108 1.72 -10.38 -5.94
N CYS A 109 1.34 -9.21 -5.44
CA CYS A 109 1.83 -7.90 -5.86
C CYS A 109 3.35 -7.70 -5.64
N VAL A 110 3.95 -8.28 -4.59
CA VAL A 110 5.42 -8.23 -4.37
C VAL A 110 6.14 -9.13 -5.36
N GLY A 111 5.62 -10.34 -5.60
CA GLY A 111 6.19 -11.28 -6.55
C GLY A 111 6.14 -10.77 -8.00
N LEU A 112 5.00 -10.19 -8.41
CA LEU A 112 4.84 -9.61 -9.74
C LEU A 112 5.75 -8.41 -9.97
N ALA A 113 5.91 -7.55 -8.95
CA ALA A 113 6.87 -6.44 -9.00
C ALA A 113 8.31 -6.94 -9.19
N ALA A 114 8.71 -8.01 -8.49
CA ALA A 114 10.03 -8.61 -8.65
C ALA A 114 10.25 -9.14 -10.08
N GLU A 115 9.30 -9.89 -10.62
CA GLU A 115 9.40 -10.46 -11.97
C GLU A 115 9.35 -9.39 -13.07
N TRP A 116 8.58 -8.31 -12.87
CA TRP A 116 8.62 -7.14 -13.76
C TRP A 116 10.01 -6.50 -13.80
N LEU A 117 10.63 -6.28 -12.64
CA LEU A 117 11.97 -5.67 -12.52
C LEU A 117 13.07 -6.53 -13.15
N ARG A 118 12.96 -7.86 -13.02
CA ARG A 118 13.88 -8.81 -13.69
C ARG A 118 13.78 -8.72 -15.21
N ASN A 119 12.59 -8.42 -15.73
CA ASN A 119 12.34 -8.35 -17.17
C ASN A 119 12.29 -6.91 -17.74
N ARG A 120 12.86 -5.93 -17.02
CA ARG A 120 12.77 -4.49 -17.34
C ARG A 120 13.29 -4.09 -18.73
N HIS A 121 14.19 -4.88 -19.31
CA HIS A 121 14.80 -4.57 -20.62
C HIS A 121 13.98 -5.08 -21.81
N SER A 122 12.95 -5.90 -21.57
CA SER A 122 12.04 -6.36 -22.62
C SER A 122 11.13 -5.23 -23.12
N SER A 123 10.32 -5.49 -24.15
CA SER A 123 9.24 -4.57 -24.52
C SER A 123 8.09 -4.64 -23.49
N PRO A 124 7.27 -3.58 -23.35
CA PRO A 124 6.11 -3.58 -22.46
C PRO A 124 5.18 -4.79 -22.70
N SER A 125 4.86 -5.09 -23.95
CA SER A 125 3.99 -6.22 -24.31
C SER A 125 4.61 -7.57 -23.93
N SER A 126 5.92 -7.74 -24.10
CA SER A 126 6.62 -8.96 -23.69
C SER A 126 6.65 -9.11 -22.18
N ARG A 127 6.84 -8.03 -21.42
CA ARG A 127 6.73 -8.05 -19.95
C ARG A 127 5.34 -8.47 -19.50
N MET A 128 4.28 -7.83 -20.01
CA MET A 128 2.92 -8.16 -19.58
C MET A 128 2.56 -9.60 -19.95
N ARG A 129 2.93 -10.08 -21.14
CA ARG A 129 2.73 -11.48 -21.55
C ARG A 129 3.45 -12.46 -20.61
N ALA A 130 4.69 -12.14 -20.20
CA ALA A 130 5.41 -12.94 -19.24
C ALA A 130 4.71 -12.96 -17.88
N LEU A 131 3.99 -11.91 -17.48
CA LEU A 131 3.32 -11.82 -16.17
C LEU A 131 1.85 -12.27 -16.18
N ARG A 132 1.32 -12.73 -17.32
CA ARG A 132 -0.08 -13.18 -17.41
C ARG A 132 -0.32 -14.46 -16.59
N PRO A 133 -1.51 -14.64 -15.98
CA PRO A 133 -1.87 -15.90 -15.35
C PRO A 133 -1.58 -17.12 -16.23
N GLY A 134 -0.95 -18.14 -15.65
CA GLY A 134 -0.58 -19.38 -16.33
C GLY A 134 0.79 -19.37 -17.00
N SER A 135 1.50 -18.25 -17.03
CA SER A 135 2.88 -18.21 -17.50
C SER A 135 3.88 -18.68 -16.43
N GLU A 136 5.11 -19.00 -16.87
CA GLU A 136 6.21 -19.37 -15.95
C GLU A 136 6.61 -18.21 -15.02
N ASN A 137 6.68 -16.96 -15.50
CA ASN A 137 7.02 -15.85 -14.62
C ASN A 137 5.86 -15.49 -13.67
N HIS A 138 4.60 -15.73 -14.04
CA HIS A 138 3.47 -15.56 -13.10
C HIS A 138 3.53 -16.62 -11.99
N ALA A 139 3.83 -17.87 -12.33
CA ALA A 139 4.08 -18.92 -11.34
C ALA A 139 5.28 -18.56 -10.43
N SER A 140 6.38 -18.07 -11.02
CA SER A 140 7.55 -17.61 -10.28
C SER A 140 7.21 -16.44 -9.34
N ALA A 141 6.37 -15.49 -9.79
CA ALA A 141 5.86 -14.41 -8.97
C ALA A 141 5.05 -14.94 -7.78
N ALA A 142 4.19 -15.94 -7.99
CA ALA A 142 3.44 -16.58 -6.90
C ALA A 142 4.37 -17.26 -5.88
N THR A 143 5.39 -18.01 -6.33
CA THR A 143 6.40 -18.60 -5.45
C THR A 143 7.14 -17.55 -4.63
N ARG A 144 7.51 -16.42 -5.25
CA ARG A 144 8.18 -15.30 -4.56
C ARG A 144 7.26 -14.62 -3.56
N GLN A 145 5.98 -14.44 -3.88
CA GLN A 145 5.02 -13.92 -2.92
C GLN A 145 4.90 -14.84 -1.71
N GLN A 146 4.76 -16.14 -1.93
CA GLN A 146 4.68 -17.12 -0.83
C GLN A 146 5.92 -17.04 0.06
N ARG A 147 7.11 -17.01 -0.57
CA ARG A 147 8.38 -16.86 0.14
C ARG A 147 8.44 -15.59 0.99
N TYR A 148 7.94 -14.47 0.48
CA TYR A 148 7.83 -13.22 1.23
C TYR A 148 6.91 -13.35 2.45
N GLU A 149 5.74 -13.99 2.31
CA GLU A 149 4.83 -14.21 3.43
C GLU A 149 5.40 -15.17 4.47
N ASP A 150 6.06 -16.25 4.05
CA ASP A 150 6.71 -17.21 4.95
C ASP A 150 7.80 -16.52 5.77
N LEU A 151 8.64 -15.69 5.14
CA LEU A 151 9.67 -14.91 5.83
C LEU A 151 9.06 -13.91 6.80
N LYS A 152 7.94 -13.26 6.45
CA LYS A 152 7.22 -12.40 7.40
C LYS A 152 6.73 -13.16 8.62
N ALA A 153 6.16 -14.35 8.41
CA ALA A 153 5.67 -15.18 9.50
C ALA A 153 6.81 -15.62 10.44
N GLN A 154 7.94 -16.05 9.88
CA GLN A 154 9.14 -16.45 10.64
C GLN A 154 9.74 -15.28 11.43
N LEU A 155 9.92 -14.12 10.81
CA LEU A 155 10.48 -12.95 11.51
C LEU A 155 9.58 -12.46 12.66
N ARG A 156 8.26 -12.60 12.50
CA ARG A 156 7.29 -12.32 13.57
C ARG A 156 7.39 -13.33 14.71
N SER A 157 7.51 -14.63 14.42
CA SER A 157 7.66 -15.66 15.46
C SER A 157 8.95 -15.47 16.25
N ASP A 158 10.03 -15.09 15.57
CA ASP A 158 11.37 -14.98 16.15
C ASP A 158 11.57 -13.68 16.93
N ARG A 159 10.54 -12.82 17.01
CA ARG A 159 10.59 -11.48 17.63
C ARG A 159 11.82 -10.68 17.16
N ALA A 160 12.19 -10.83 15.89
CA ALA A 160 13.33 -10.14 15.32
C ALA A 160 13.18 -8.62 15.50
N ARG A 161 14.28 -7.91 15.81
CA ARG A 161 14.23 -6.44 15.92
C ARG A 161 14.21 -5.83 14.52
N GLY A 162 13.36 -4.82 14.31
CA GLY A 162 13.25 -4.07 13.05
C GLY A 162 11.97 -4.41 12.28
N SER A 163 11.78 -3.79 11.12
CA SER A 163 10.57 -4.02 10.32
C SER A 163 10.63 -5.38 9.63
N HIS A 164 9.82 -6.34 10.09
CA HIS A 164 9.76 -7.69 9.53
C HIS A 164 9.39 -7.66 8.04
N ASN A 165 8.47 -6.77 7.66
CA ASN A 165 8.06 -6.58 6.28
C ASN A 165 9.19 -6.11 5.37
N LEU A 166 10.04 -5.19 5.84
CA LEU A 166 11.19 -4.70 5.09
C LEU A 166 12.22 -5.81 4.92
N GLN A 167 12.53 -6.53 5.99
CA GLN A 167 13.54 -7.60 5.95
C GLN A 167 13.09 -8.76 5.05
N ALA A 168 11.86 -9.25 5.19
CA ALA A 168 11.31 -10.28 4.32
C ALA A 168 11.33 -9.86 2.84
N LYS A 169 10.97 -8.60 2.58
CA LYS A 169 10.98 -8.03 1.22
C LYS A 169 12.39 -7.94 0.64
N ILE A 170 13.35 -7.44 1.41
CA ILE A 170 14.76 -7.39 0.99
C ILE A 170 15.27 -8.78 0.63
N THR A 171 15.06 -9.77 1.51
CA THR A 171 15.48 -11.14 1.29
C THR A 171 14.86 -11.71 0.02
N THR A 172 13.53 -11.58 -0.14
CA THR A 172 12.81 -12.09 -1.31
C THR A 172 13.29 -11.46 -2.63
N LEU A 173 13.56 -10.16 -2.64
CA LEU A 173 14.05 -9.45 -3.82
C LEU A 173 15.50 -9.82 -4.14
N ARG A 174 16.35 -10.03 -3.13
CA ARG A 174 17.73 -10.55 -3.32
C ARG A 174 17.73 -11.97 -3.88
N GLU A 175 16.86 -12.84 -3.38
CA GLU A 175 16.61 -14.17 -3.95
C GLU A 175 16.08 -14.10 -5.41
N ALA A 176 15.66 -12.92 -5.88
CA ALA A 176 15.28 -12.64 -7.27
C ALA A 176 16.42 -12.08 -8.13
N GLY A 177 17.62 -11.90 -7.57
CA GLY A 177 18.75 -11.26 -8.23
C GLY A 177 18.60 -9.74 -8.37
N LEU A 178 17.83 -9.12 -7.47
CA LEU A 178 17.67 -7.66 -7.38
C LEU A 178 18.41 -7.14 -6.15
N GLU A 179 18.85 -5.89 -6.18
CA GLU A 179 19.62 -5.27 -5.08
C GLU A 179 18.81 -4.16 -4.40
N PRO A 180 17.84 -4.49 -3.53
CA PRO A 180 17.08 -3.50 -2.79
C PRO A 180 17.92 -2.81 -1.72
N SER A 181 17.75 -1.49 -1.59
CA SER A 181 18.30 -0.73 -0.47
C SER A 181 17.73 -1.20 0.87
N GLY A 182 18.57 -1.17 1.92
CA GLY A 182 18.13 -1.36 3.31
C GLY A 182 17.35 -0.17 3.88
N GLN A 183 17.28 0.94 3.15
CA GLN A 183 16.59 2.17 3.56
C GLN A 183 15.26 2.34 2.82
N GLN A 184 14.30 2.97 3.50
CA GLN A 184 13.01 3.33 2.94
C GLN A 184 12.71 4.80 3.24
N THR A 185 12.11 5.50 2.28
CA THR A 185 11.61 6.87 2.47
C THR A 185 10.09 6.85 2.55
N ARG A 186 9.53 7.55 3.54
CA ARG A 186 8.09 7.63 3.74
C ARG A 186 7.56 8.98 3.26
N HIS A 187 6.62 8.94 2.32
CA HIS A 187 5.94 10.11 1.79
C HIS A 187 4.49 10.11 2.23
N ARG A 188 4.07 11.12 2.98
CA ARG A 188 2.63 11.33 3.24
C ARG A 188 1.97 11.66 1.91
N PHE A 189 0.93 10.92 1.57
CA PHE A 189 0.24 11.07 0.30
C PHE A 189 -1.12 11.73 0.54
N SER A 190 -1.43 12.75 -0.26
CA SER A 190 -2.79 13.27 -0.39
C SER A 190 -3.17 13.31 -1.86
N ALA A 191 -4.39 12.94 -2.19
CA ALA A 191 -4.92 13.05 -3.56
C ALA A 191 -5.00 14.50 -4.06
N SER A 192 -4.96 15.48 -3.15
CA SER A 192 -4.90 16.91 -3.47
C SER A 192 -3.47 17.42 -3.72
N SER A 193 -2.44 16.73 -3.24
CA SER A 193 -1.04 17.12 -3.42
C SER A 193 -0.41 16.36 -4.59
N ARG A 194 0.44 17.04 -5.36
CA ARG A 194 1.28 16.39 -6.39
C ARG A 194 2.47 15.63 -5.81
N ASN A 195 2.62 15.61 -4.48
CA ASN A 195 3.70 14.92 -3.74
C ASN A 195 5.07 15.16 -4.37
N ALA A 196 5.47 16.44 -4.47
CA ALA A 196 6.68 16.85 -5.20
C ALA A 196 7.96 16.11 -4.77
N GLN A 197 8.11 15.77 -3.48
CA GLN A 197 9.25 14.98 -2.99
C GLN A 197 9.28 13.56 -3.58
N LEU A 198 8.15 12.82 -3.50
CA LEU A 198 8.00 11.52 -4.13
C LEU A 198 8.26 11.59 -5.64
N VAL A 199 7.68 12.60 -6.31
CA VAL A 199 7.82 12.82 -7.75
C VAL A 199 9.28 13.04 -8.13
N ASN A 200 9.98 13.94 -7.43
CA ASN A 200 11.40 14.22 -7.71
C ASN A 200 12.27 12.98 -7.48
N GLU A 201 11.98 12.21 -6.42
CA GLU A 201 12.70 10.97 -6.12
C GLU A 201 12.55 9.94 -7.25
N VAL A 202 11.32 9.61 -7.67
CA VAL A 202 11.11 8.56 -8.67
C VAL A 202 11.43 8.98 -10.10
N THR A 203 11.60 10.28 -10.36
CA THR A 203 11.94 10.81 -11.69
C THR A 203 13.42 11.10 -11.89
N GLU A 204 14.25 10.83 -10.89
CA GLU A 204 15.70 10.86 -11.04
C GLU A 204 16.12 9.88 -12.14
N ASN A 205 16.95 10.34 -13.09
CA ASN A 205 17.34 9.54 -14.23
C ASN A 205 18.18 8.32 -13.80
N GLY A 206 17.84 7.15 -14.32
CA GLY A 206 18.47 5.88 -13.93
C GLY A 206 17.92 5.29 -12.62
N SER A 207 16.93 5.93 -12.00
CA SER A 207 16.35 5.43 -10.76
C SER A 207 15.37 4.28 -10.99
N ILE A 208 15.37 3.35 -10.04
CA ILE A 208 14.43 2.24 -9.98
C ILE A 208 13.93 2.15 -8.54
N TYR A 209 12.63 2.11 -8.37
CA TYR A 209 12.02 2.07 -7.05
C TYR A 209 10.92 1.02 -6.97
N LEU A 210 10.85 0.37 -5.81
CA LEU A 210 9.67 -0.31 -5.34
C LEU A 210 8.87 0.68 -4.47
N LEU A 211 7.57 0.79 -4.70
CA LEU A 211 6.68 1.67 -3.96
C LEU A 211 5.64 0.83 -3.24
N SER A 212 5.58 0.96 -1.91
CA SER A 212 4.52 0.36 -1.10
C SER A 212 3.45 1.42 -0.84
N LEU A 213 2.32 1.30 -1.51
CA LEU A 213 1.13 2.11 -1.26
C LEU A 213 0.48 1.62 0.03
N ARG A 214 0.33 2.50 1.01
CA ARG A 214 -0.40 2.23 2.25
C ARG A 214 -1.76 2.90 2.18
N PHE A 215 -2.81 2.11 2.37
CA PHE A 215 -4.17 2.62 2.39
C PHE A 215 -4.59 2.99 3.82
N ALA A 216 -5.51 3.94 3.95
CA ALA A 216 -5.99 4.41 5.25
C ALA A 216 -6.63 3.28 6.10
N GLY A 217 -7.16 2.23 5.45
CA GLY A 217 -7.74 1.05 6.09
C GLY A 217 -6.71 0.01 6.57
N GLY A 218 -5.41 0.25 6.43
CA GLY A 218 -4.34 -0.65 6.87
C GLY A 218 -3.84 -1.63 5.80
N ASP A 219 -4.57 -1.79 4.69
CA ASP A 219 -4.12 -2.57 3.55
C ASP A 219 -2.92 -1.92 2.84
N ALA A 220 -2.20 -2.71 2.05
CA ALA A 220 -1.12 -2.20 1.23
C ALA A 220 -0.96 -2.91 -0.10
N HIS A 221 -0.37 -2.19 -1.05
CA HIS A 221 -0.08 -2.66 -2.39
C HIS A 221 1.34 -2.30 -2.82
N THR A 222 1.97 -3.16 -3.60
CA THR A 222 3.32 -2.92 -4.13
C THR A 222 3.25 -2.66 -5.62
N ILE A 223 3.84 -1.54 -6.04
CA ILE A 223 4.05 -1.16 -7.44
C ILE A 223 5.53 -0.84 -7.66
N THR A 224 5.97 -0.69 -8.90
CA THR A 224 7.37 -0.34 -9.22
C THR A 224 7.44 0.83 -10.19
N THR A 225 8.54 1.56 -10.13
CA THR A 225 8.92 2.56 -11.14
C THR A 225 10.32 2.32 -11.65
N SER A 226 10.56 2.65 -12.91
CA SER A 226 11.89 2.73 -13.52
C SER A 226 11.95 3.98 -14.41
N THR A 227 12.96 4.81 -14.21
CA THR A 227 13.14 6.05 -14.95
C THR A 227 14.42 6.02 -15.76
N SER A 228 14.30 6.30 -17.04
CA SER A 228 15.44 6.42 -17.95
C SER A 228 15.09 7.37 -19.10
N ASN A 229 16.08 8.13 -19.57
CA ASN A 229 15.94 9.02 -20.73
C ASN A 229 14.78 10.02 -20.61
N GLY A 230 14.53 10.54 -19.40
CA GLY A 230 13.43 11.49 -19.12
C GLY A 230 12.02 10.89 -19.17
N MET A 231 11.91 9.55 -19.25
CA MET A 231 10.68 8.81 -19.19
C MET A 231 10.63 7.98 -17.91
N THR A 232 9.50 7.99 -17.22
CA THR A 232 9.23 7.16 -16.06
C THR A 232 8.19 6.11 -16.43
N THR A 233 8.56 4.85 -16.26
CA THR A 233 7.64 3.72 -16.38
C THR A 233 7.19 3.30 -14.99
N LEU A 234 5.88 3.19 -14.79
CA LEU A 234 5.25 2.68 -13.58
C LEU A 234 4.56 1.36 -13.92
N PHE A 235 4.80 0.34 -13.13
CA PHE A 235 4.10 -0.94 -13.21
C PHE A 235 3.25 -1.14 -11.97
N ASP A 236 1.96 -1.33 -12.19
CA ASP A 236 0.99 -1.71 -11.18
C ASP A 236 0.46 -3.12 -11.48
N PRO A 237 0.70 -4.10 -10.61
CA PRO A 237 0.20 -5.47 -10.80
C PRO A 237 -1.30 -5.61 -11.07
N ASN A 238 -2.13 -4.63 -10.68
CA ASN A 238 -3.57 -4.65 -10.92
C ASN A 238 -3.98 -4.10 -12.30
N TYR A 239 -3.15 -3.27 -12.92
CA TYR A 239 -3.56 -2.45 -14.07
C TYR A 239 -2.58 -2.49 -15.26
N GLY A 240 -1.38 -3.06 -15.06
CA GLY A 240 -0.34 -3.16 -16.07
C GLY A 240 0.67 -2.01 -15.99
N GLU A 241 1.16 -1.59 -17.14
CA GLU A 241 2.28 -0.68 -17.28
C GLU A 241 1.86 0.66 -17.87
N PHE A 242 2.47 1.73 -17.35
CA PHE A 242 2.24 3.12 -17.73
C PHE A 242 3.59 3.77 -17.98
N THR A 243 3.74 4.52 -19.06
CA THR A 243 4.99 5.23 -19.36
C THR A 243 4.70 6.68 -19.70
N VAL A 244 5.31 7.59 -18.97
CA VAL A 244 5.07 9.04 -19.11
C VAL A 244 6.37 9.82 -19.06
N ARG A 245 6.37 11.06 -19.55
CA ARG A 245 7.50 11.97 -19.32
C ARG A 245 7.61 12.28 -17.84
N SER A 246 8.82 12.51 -17.31
CA SER A 246 9.04 12.80 -15.88
C SER A 246 8.13 13.89 -15.33
N GLY A 247 7.87 14.96 -16.10
CA GLY A 247 6.97 16.05 -15.68
C GLY A 247 5.48 15.67 -15.55
N GLN A 248 5.08 14.46 -15.97
CA GLN A 248 3.69 13.97 -15.93
C GLN A 248 3.45 12.93 -14.81
N ILE A 249 4.49 12.47 -14.11
CA ILE A 249 4.35 11.41 -13.10
C ILE A 249 3.41 11.81 -11.96
N GLY A 250 3.38 13.10 -11.60
CA GLY A 250 2.49 13.61 -10.55
C GLY A 250 1.01 13.49 -10.93
N ASP A 251 0.69 13.74 -12.20
CA ASP A 251 -0.68 13.58 -12.72
C ASP A 251 -1.03 12.08 -12.85
N LEU A 252 -0.06 11.22 -13.21
CA LEU A 252 -0.24 9.77 -13.21
C LEU A 252 -0.53 9.23 -11.81
N PHE A 253 0.24 9.61 -10.78
CA PHE A 253 -0.02 9.20 -9.40
C PHE A 253 -1.37 9.69 -8.90
N LYS A 254 -1.80 10.90 -9.26
CA LYS A 254 -3.12 11.40 -8.89
C LYS A 254 -4.23 10.58 -9.54
N SER A 255 -4.09 10.25 -10.82
CA SER A 255 -5.05 9.40 -11.56
C SER A 255 -5.10 7.99 -10.99
N LEU A 256 -3.94 7.44 -10.61
CA LEU A 256 -3.84 6.12 -9.97
C LEU A 256 -4.50 6.11 -8.60
N ALA A 257 -4.25 7.13 -7.78
CA ALA A 257 -4.89 7.28 -6.47
C ALA A 257 -6.41 7.40 -6.59
N GLU A 258 -6.90 8.14 -7.57
CA GLU A 258 -8.33 8.25 -7.84
C GLU A 258 -8.94 6.91 -8.28
N ARG A 259 -8.23 6.12 -9.09
CA ARG A 259 -8.66 4.76 -9.45
C ARG A 259 -8.68 3.79 -8.28
N TYR A 260 -7.74 3.90 -7.34
CA TYR A 260 -7.80 3.13 -6.09
C TYR A 260 -8.97 3.56 -5.22
N ARG A 261 -9.25 4.86 -5.15
CA ARG A 261 -10.41 5.38 -4.41
C ARG A 261 -11.73 4.94 -5.04
N ASN A 262 -11.86 4.99 -6.35
CA ASN A 262 -13.12 4.78 -7.07
C ASN A 262 -12.98 3.67 -8.12
N PRO A 263 -13.75 2.57 -8.04
CA PRO A 263 -14.86 2.31 -7.11
C PRO A 263 -14.46 1.62 -5.80
N ASN A 264 -13.17 1.36 -5.54
CA ASN A 264 -12.76 0.41 -4.49
C ASN A 264 -12.79 0.97 -3.04
N GLY A 265 -12.97 2.28 -2.85
CA GLY A 265 -12.90 2.93 -1.55
C GLY A 265 -11.49 3.03 -0.94
N LEU A 266 -10.44 2.65 -1.68
CA LEU A 266 -9.08 2.56 -1.15
C LEU A 266 -8.35 3.91 -1.25
N VAL A 267 -8.23 4.60 -0.11
CA VAL A 267 -7.54 5.90 -0.04
C VAL A 267 -6.07 5.69 0.33
N ILE A 268 -5.16 6.04 -0.58
CA ILE A 268 -3.71 6.03 -0.31
C ILE A 268 -3.39 7.13 0.70
N SER A 269 -2.82 6.76 1.84
CA SER A 269 -2.43 7.68 2.92
C SER A 269 -0.92 7.94 2.93
N THR A 270 -0.13 6.93 2.57
CA THR A 270 1.33 6.98 2.60
C THR A 270 1.91 6.17 1.44
N VAL A 271 2.97 6.66 0.82
CA VAL A 271 3.78 5.91 -0.13
C VAL A 271 5.16 5.70 0.49
N VAL A 272 5.61 4.46 0.55
CA VAL A 272 6.95 4.11 1.02
C VAL A 272 7.80 3.70 -0.17
N THR A 273 8.87 4.43 -0.46
CA THR A 273 9.81 4.11 -1.54
C THR A 273 10.97 3.28 -1.02
N GLN A 274 11.47 2.38 -1.86
CA GLN A 274 12.69 1.62 -1.65
C GLN A 274 13.44 1.55 -2.96
N LYS A 275 14.68 2.06 -2.98
CA LYS A 275 15.52 2.05 -4.19
C LYS A 275 15.97 0.63 -4.51
N ILE A 276 15.99 0.29 -5.80
CA ILE A 276 16.58 -0.92 -6.36
C ILE A 276 17.81 -0.51 -7.15
N ALA A 277 18.96 -1.12 -6.88
CA ALA A 277 20.21 -0.91 -7.62
C ALA A 277 20.33 -1.86 -8.82
#